data_AF-A0A3G6S3A3-F1
#
_entry.id   AF-A0A3G6S3A3-F1
#
_cell.length_a   1.000
_cell.length_b   1.000
_cell.length_c   1.000
_cell.angle_alpha   90.00
_cell.angle_beta   90.00
_cell.angle_gamma   90.00
#
_symmetry.space_group_name_H-M   'P 1'
#
loop_
_entity.id
_entity.type
_entity.pdbx_description
1 polymer ?
#
loop_
_entity_poly.entity_id
_entity_poly.type
_entity_poly.pdbx_seq_one_letter_code
_entity_poly.pdbx_strand_id
1 'polypeptide(L)'
;MNNISQRLENVKKLQAKRWENEDHWDELNDLLVKELDEILLIEPENTSALINMGAIYSDMGENEKALDYLKMALNLGSVDKNLFVNLAIVMIYMEKHQAEYLEYLEDAEGKIENPLTFKAYFDPQSH
;
A
#
# COMPACT_ATOMS: atom_id res chain seq x y z
N MET A 1 -6.49 19.31 -16.34
CA MET A 1 -5.56 18.87 -15.29
C MET A 1 -6.38 18.00 -14.35
N ASN A 2 -6.15 16.68 -14.35
CA ASN A 2 -6.74 15.84 -13.30
C ASN A 2 -6.02 16.21 -11.99
N ASN A 3 -6.77 16.61 -10.96
CA ASN A 3 -6.19 16.81 -9.65
C ASN A 3 -5.68 15.46 -9.12
N ILE A 4 -4.65 15.47 -8.25
CA ILE A 4 -4.01 14.24 -7.75
C ILE A 4 -5.04 13.32 -7.08
N SER A 5 -6.04 13.87 -6.40
CA SER A 5 -7.15 13.10 -5.83
C SER A 5 -7.89 12.25 -6.88
N GLN A 6 -8.22 12.82 -8.04
CA GLN A 6 -8.88 12.06 -9.12
C GLN A 6 -7.97 10.96 -9.68
N ARG A 7 -6.65 11.18 -9.71
CA ARG A 7 -5.68 10.16 -10.12
C ARG A 7 -5.65 9.00 -9.12
N LEU A 8 -5.59 9.30 -7.82
CA LEU A 8 -5.66 8.29 -6.77
C LEU A 8 -6.98 7.50 -6.77
N GLU A 9 -8.11 8.16 -7.06
CA GLU A 9 -9.38 7.45 -7.26
C GLU A 9 -9.31 6.47 -8.45
N ASN A 10 -8.61 6.84 -9.53
CA ASN A 10 -8.41 5.96 -10.67
C ASN A 10 -7.47 4.79 -10.32
N VAL A 11 -6.41 5.03 -9.55
CA VAL A 11 -5.55 3.97 -8.99
C VAL A 11 -6.39 2.98 -8.20
N LYS A 12 -7.28 3.45 -7.31
CA LYS A 12 -8.22 2.60 -6.57
C LYS A 12 -9.10 1.75 -7.46
N LYS A 13 -9.67 2.34 -8.52
CA LYS A 13 -10.49 1.60 -9.50
C LYS A 13 -9.66 0.57 -10.27
N LEU A 14 -8.43 0.91 -10.63
CA LEU A 14 -7.52 0.00 -11.33
C LEU A 14 -7.10 -1.16 -10.43
N GLN A 15 -6.81 -0.90 -9.16
CA GLN A 15 -6.48 -1.91 -8.16
C GLN A 15 -7.65 -2.86 -7.94
N ALA A 16 -8.89 -2.37 -7.91
CA ALA A 16 -10.07 -3.24 -7.82
C ALA A 16 -10.17 -4.19 -9.02
N LYS A 17 -9.96 -3.68 -10.24
CA LYS A 17 -9.97 -4.49 -11.47
C LYS A 17 -8.88 -5.55 -11.53
N ARG A 18 -7.75 -5.31 -10.85
CA ARG A 18 -6.65 -6.29 -10.74
C ARG A 18 -7.13 -7.62 -10.18
N TRP A 19 -8.05 -7.59 -9.21
CA TRP A 19 -8.64 -8.80 -8.60
C TRP A 19 -9.69 -9.49 -9.48
N GLU A 20 -10.21 -8.81 -10.50
CA GLU A 20 -11.22 -9.35 -11.40
C GLU A 20 -10.60 -10.06 -12.61
N ASN A 21 -9.31 -9.86 -12.85
CA ASN A 21 -8.62 -10.30 -14.08
C ASN A 21 -7.20 -10.80 -13.78
N GLU A 22 -7.12 -12.00 -13.21
CA GLU A 22 -5.87 -12.66 -12.80
C GLU A 22 -4.89 -12.86 -13.97
N ASP A 23 -5.39 -13.05 -15.19
CA ASP A 23 -4.55 -13.24 -16.39
C ASP A 23 -3.68 -12.02 -16.73
N HIS A 24 -4.03 -10.83 -16.23
CA HIS A 24 -3.34 -9.56 -16.49
C HIS A 24 -2.72 -8.94 -15.24
N TRP A 25 -2.46 -9.76 -14.20
CA TRP A 25 -1.96 -9.29 -12.91
C TRP A 25 -0.72 -8.41 -13.02
N ASP A 26 0.28 -8.87 -13.77
CA ASP A 26 1.57 -8.18 -13.94
C ASP A 26 1.41 -6.85 -14.71
N GLU A 27 0.63 -6.84 -15.79
CA GLU A 27 0.38 -5.62 -16.58
C GLU A 27 -0.36 -4.55 -15.75
N LEU A 28 -1.34 -4.98 -14.94
CA LEU A 28 -2.11 -4.08 -14.09
C LEU A 28 -1.25 -3.52 -12.94
N ASN A 29 -0.36 -4.34 -12.40
CA ASN A 29 0.63 -3.93 -11.42
C ASN A 29 1.61 -2.88 -11.97
N ASP A 30 2.14 -3.08 -13.17
CA ASP A 30 3.02 -2.12 -13.83
C ASP A 30 2.31 -0.77 -14.06
N LEU A 31 1.04 -0.81 -14.48
CA LEU A 31 0.23 0.40 -14.66
C LEU A 31 -0.05 1.12 -13.34
N LEU A 32 -0.32 0.38 -12.26
CA LEU A 32 -0.52 0.94 -10.93
C LEU A 32 0.75 1.64 -10.42
N VAL A 33 1.91 0.97 -10.50
CA VAL A 33 3.20 1.54 -10.10
C VAL A 33 3.50 2.79 -10.90
N LYS A 34 3.34 2.74 -12.23
CA LYS A 34 3.59 3.89 -13.09
C LYS A 34 2.73 5.11 -12.73
N GLU A 35 1.44 4.92 -12.49
CA GLU A 35 0.54 6.02 -12.14
C GLU A 35 0.91 6.64 -10.78
N LEU A 36 1.31 5.82 -9.81
CA LEU A 36 1.75 6.26 -8.49
C LEU A 36 3.11 6.97 -8.54
N ASP A 37 4.06 6.50 -9.34
CA ASP A 37 5.33 7.18 -9.59
C ASP A 37 5.11 8.57 -10.19
N GLU A 38 4.22 8.69 -11.17
CA GLU A 38 3.88 9.99 -11.75
C GLU A 38 3.18 10.93 -10.75
N ILE A 39 2.45 10.41 -9.77
CA ILE A 39 1.92 11.21 -8.66
C ILE A 39 3.06 11.67 -7.75
N LEU A 40 3.97 10.77 -7.37
CA LEU A 40 5.09 11.07 -6.50
C LEU A 40 6.13 12.01 -7.14
N LEU A 41 6.23 12.04 -8.47
CA LEU A 41 7.03 13.06 -9.17
C LEU A 41 6.48 14.48 -8.99
N ILE A 42 5.16 14.62 -8.79
CA ILE A 42 4.48 15.91 -8.63
C ILE A 42 4.37 16.25 -7.14
N GLU A 43 4.01 15.27 -6.31
CA GLU A 43 3.85 15.38 -4.86
C GLU A 43 4.68 14.27 -4.16
N PRO A 44 6.00 14.49 -3.96
CA PRO A 44 6.90 13.47 -3.39
C PRO A 44 6.52 13.00 -1.98
N GLU A 45 5.81 13.84 -1.24
CA GLU A 45 5.37 13.57 0.13
C GLU A 45 3.89 13.11 0.20
N ASN A 46 3.30 12.73 -0.94
CA ASN A 46 1.92 12.23 -0.95
C ASN A 46 1.85 10.87 -0.26
N THR A 47 1.44 10.88 1.01
CA THR A 47 1.37 9.68 1.85
C THR A 47 0.40 8.63 1.31
N SER A 48 -0.67 9.03 0.61
CA SER A 48 -1.61 8.09 0.01
C SER A 48 -0.97 7.29 -1.13
N ALA A 49 -0.16 7.97 -1.96
CA ALA A 49 0.57 7.32 -3.03
C ALA A 49 1.65 6.37 -2.49
N LEU A 50 2.40 6.80 -1.46
CA LEU A 50 3.41 5.96 -0.78
C LEU A 50 2.79 4.70 -0.15
N ILE A 51 1.63 4.83 0.52
CA ILE A 51 0.92 3.69 1.11
C ILE A 51 0.46 2.70 0.05
N ASN A 52 -0.08 3.20 -1.07
CA ASN A 52 -0.52 2.36 -2.18
C ASN A 52 0.65 1.65 -2.87
N MET A 53 1.79 2.31 -3.03
CA MET A 53 3.02 1.68 -3.52
C MET A 53 3.48 0.55 -2.59
N GLY A 54 3.47 0.81 -1.29
CA GLY A 54 3.77 -0.21 -0.28
C GLY A 54 2.88 -1.44 -0.40
N ALA A 55 1.57 -1.23 -0.55
CA ALA A 55 0.63 -2.33 -0.73
C ALA A 55 0.91 -3.15 -2.01
N ILE A 56 1.15 -2.49 -3.14
CA ILE A 56 1.42 -3.17 -4.42
C ILE A 56 2.70 -3.99 -4.36
N TYR A 57 3.79 -3.42 -3.82
CA TYR A 57 5.04 -4.18 -3.70
C TYR A 57 4.91 -5.36 -2.73
N SER A 58 4.12 -5.23 -1.66
CA SER A 58 3.81 -6.36 -0.79
C SER A 58 3.07 -7.45 -1.56
N ASP A 59 2.11 -7.10 -2.41
CA ASP A 59 1.37 -8.06 -3.24
C ASP A 59 2.26 -8.75 -4.30
N MET A 60 3.35 -8.10 -4.71
CA MET A 60 4.37 -8.67 -5.59
C MET A 60 5.39 -9.56 -4.86
N GLY A 61 5.33 -9.63 -3.53
CA GLY A 61 6.34 -10.31 -2.69
C GLY A 61 7.63 -9.51 -2.48
N GLU A 62 7.68 -8.28 -2.97
CA GLU A 62 8.82 -7.35 -2.85
C GLU A 62 8.79 -6.63 -1.50
N ASN A 63 8.80 -7.41 -0.41
CA ASN A 63 8.51 -6.94 0.95
C ASN A 63 9.49 -5.86 1.45
N GLU A 64 10.76 -5.90 1.05
CA GLU A 64 11.74 -4.87 1.43
C GLU A 64 11.38 -3.51 0.81
N LYS A 65 11.03 -3.47 -0.49
CA LYS A 65 10.57 -2.25 -1.15
C LYS A 65 9.26 -1.75 -0.55
N ALA A 66 8.33 -2.68 -0.30
CA ALA A 66 7.07 -2.35 0.35
C ALA A 66 7.31 -1.63 1.69
N LEU A 67 8.22 -2.17 2.50
CA LEU A 67 8.58 -1.59 3.78
C LEU A 67 9.17 -0.19 3.65
N ASP A 68 10.04 0.04 2.67
CA ASP A 68 10.67 1.36 2.45
C ASP A 68 9.62 2.44 2.16
N TYR A 69 8.69 2.19 1.22
CA TYR A 69 7.61 3.14 0.91
C TYR A 69 6.68 3.37 2.11
N LEU A 70 6.32 2.32 2.84
CA LEU A 70 5.47 2.45 4.03
C LEU A 70 6.17 3.24 5.15
N LYS A 71 7.47 3.01 5.37
CA LYS A 71 8.26 3.80 6.33
C LYS A 71 8.38 5.25 5.93
N MET A 72 8.47 5.57 4.64
CA MET A 72 8.41 6.96 4.18
C MET A 72 7.09 7.63 4.57
N ALA A 73 5.95 6.96 4.32
CA ALA A 73 4.64 7.48 4.71
C ALA A 73 4.50 7.65 6.24
N LEU A 74 5.04 6.70 7.01
CA LEU A 74 5.08 6.76 8.47
C LEU A 74 5.93 7.95 8.97
N ASN A 75 7.11 8.14 8.41
CA ASN A 75 8.01 9.24 8.77
C ASN A 75 7.45 10.63 8.42
N LEU A 76 6.59 10.70 7.40
CA LEU A 76 5.82 11.90 7.05
C LEU A 76 4.62 12.14 7.98
N GLY A 77 4.42 11.29 9.01
CA GLY A 77 3.38 11.44 10.01
C GLY A 77 2.00 10.98 9.54
N SER A 78 1.92 10.10 8.55
CA SER A 78 0.63 9.53 8.14
C SER A 78 -0.01 8.77 9.29
N VAL A 79 -1.30 9.01 9.48
CA VAL A 79 -2.15 8.34 10.48
C VAL A 79 -3.21 7.46 9.83
N ASP A 80 -3.03 7.10 8.56
CA ASP A 80 -3.95 6.27 7.79
C ASP A 80 -3.99 4.84 8.34
N LYS A 81 -5.19 4.32 8.59
CA LYS A 81 -5.38 2.92 8.99
C LYS A 81 -4.68 1.92 8.06
N ASN A 82 -4.72 2.14 6.75
CA ASN A 82 -4.14 1.21 5.78
C ASN A 82 -2.61 1.20 5.81
N LEU A 83 -1.95 2.29 6.24
CA LEU A 83 -0.51 2.28 6.47
C LEU A 83 -0.12 1.23 7.50
N PHE A 84 -0.76 1.28 8.67
CA PHE A 84 -0.45 0.37 9.78
C PHE A 84 -0.79 -1.08 9.44
N VAL A 85 -1.92 -1.30 8.78
CA VAL A 85 -2.30 -2.64 8.30
C VAL A 85 -1.27 -3.18 7.30
N ASN A 86 -0.83 -2.38 6.33
CA ASN A 86 0.15 -2.81 5.33
C ASN A 86 1.53 -3.06 5.97
N LEU A 87 1.94 -2.25 6.94
CA LEU A 87 3.15 -2.49 7.71
C LEU A 87 3.07 -3.83 8.45
N ALA A 88 1.94 -4.12 9.11
CA ALA A 88 1.76 -5.40 9.79
C ALA A 88 1.84 -6.59 8.82
N ILE A 89 1.19 -6.51 7.65
CA ILE A 89 1.23 -7.54 6.61
C ILE A 89 2.67 -7.78 6.13
N VAL A 90 3.40 -6.72 5.80
CA VAL A 90 4.79 -6.81 5.36
C VAL A 90 5.68 -7.43 6.44
N MET A 91 5.50 -7.05 7.71
CA MET A 91 6.25 -7.64 8.84
C MET A 91 5.97 -9.13 9.01
N ILE A 92 4.72 -9.57 8.80
CA ILE A 92 4.35 -10.98 8.82
C ILE A 92 5.05 -11.74 7.69
N TYR A 93 4.98 -11.24 6.46
CA TYR A 93 5.65 -11.88 5.31
C TYR A 93 7.17 -11.88 5.38
N MET A 94 7.76 -10.94 6.12
CA MET A 94 9.20 -10.91 6.40
C MET A 94 9.61 -11.78 7.61
N GLU A 95 8.69 -12.54 8.19
CA GLU A 95 8.90 -13.38 9.39
C GLU A 95 9.52 -12.59 10.56
N LYS A 96 9.14 -11.32 10.72
CA LYS A 96 9.62 -10.48 11.83
C LYS A 96 9.01 -10.90 13.15
N HIS A 97 9.58 -10.42 14.25
CA HIS A 97 9.11 -10.79 15.58
C HIS A 97 7.64 -10.42 15.75
N GLN A 98 6.88 -11.32 16.38
CA GLN A 98 5.43 -11.14 16.56
C GLN A 98 5.05 -9.82 17.24
N ALA A 99 5.87 -9.33 18.16
CA ALA A 99 5.65 -8.06 18.83
C ALA A 99 5.60 -6.87 17.84
N GLU A 100 6.41 -6.88 16.78
CA GLU A 100 6.54 -5.76 15.84
C GLU A 100 5.25 -5.54 15.03
N TYR A 101 4.64 -6.62 14.50
CA TYR A 101 3.42 -6.46 13.71
C TYR A 101 2.16 -6.29 14.57
N LEU A 102 2.15 -6.83 15.80
CA LEU A 102 1.02 -6.64 16.72
C LEU A 102 0.88 -5.18 17.15
N GLU A 103 1.98 -4.47 17.36
CA GLU A 103 1.98 -3.02 17.66
C GLU A 103 1.29 -2.23 16.54
N TYR A 104 1.63 -2.51 15.27
CA TYR A 104 0.97 -1.87 14.13
C TYR A 104 -0.51 -2.24 13.99
N LEU A 105 -0.90 -3.47 14.32
CA LEU A 105 -2.33 -3.85 14.32
C LEU A 105 -3.12 -3.11 15.41
N GLU A 106 -2.55 -2.96 16.60
CA GLU A 106 -3.14 -2.17 17.69
C GLU A 106 -3.29 -0.70 17.28
N ASP A 107 -2.22 -0.12 16.72
CA ASP A 107 -2.25 1.25 16.20
C ASP A 107 -3.38 1.44 15.18
N ALA A 108 -3.62 0.47 14.30
CA ALA A 108 -4.66 0.54 13.27
C ALA A 108 -6.10 0.58 13.81
N GLU A 109 -6.37 0.07 15.02
CA GLU A 109 -7.73 0.01 15.59
C GLU A 109 -8.31 1.41 15.84
N GLY A 110 -7.46 2.37 16.23
CA GLY A 110 -7.85 3.75 16.51
C GLY A 110 -7.83 4.70 15.31
N LYS A 111 -7.47 4.22 14.12
CA LYS A 111 -7.25 5.07 12.93
C LYS A 111 -8.41 5.01 11.94
N ILE A 112 -8.51 6.05 11.13
CA ILE A 112 -9.48 6.17 10.05
C ILE A 112 -8.81 5.78 8.73
N GLU A 113 -9.51 4.98 7.94
CA GLU A 113 -9.07 4.61 6.60
C GLU A 113 -9.25 5.78 5.64
N ASN A 114 -8.20 6.12 4.89
CA ASN A 114 -8.32 7.04 3.78
C ASN A 114 -9.00 6.33 2.59
N PRO A 115 -10.09 6.86 2.01
CA PRO A 115 -10.77 6.22 0.88
C PRO A 115 -9.87 6.07 -0.37
N LEU A 116 -8.76 6.81 -0.44
CA LEU A 116 -7.81 6.76 -1.55
C LEU A 116 -6.69 5.74 -1.36
N THR A 117 -6.60 5.07 -0.21
CA THR A 117 -5.58 4.04 0.06
C THR A 117 -6.15 2.65 0.21
N PHE A 118 -5.41 1.61 -0.14
CA PHE A 118 -5.87 0.22 -0.03
C PHE A 118 -4.89 -0.66 0.75
N LYS A 119 -5.41 -1.82 1.17
CA LYS A 119 -4.65 -2.84 1.86
C LYS A 119 -3.96 -3.76 0.86
N ALA A 120 -2.76 -4.20 1.20
CA ALA A 120 -2.15 -5.37 0.60
C ALA A 120 -3.03 -6.60 0.87
N TYR A 121 -2.94 -7.58 -0.02
CA TYR A 121 -3.52 -8.88 0.19
C TYR A 121 -2.76 -9.65 1.26
N PHE A 122 -3.53 -10.28 2.14
CA PHE A 122 -3.02 -11.09 3.22
C PHE A 122 -3.56 -12.51 3.09
N ASP A 123 -2.68 -13.45 2.76
CA ASP A 123 -2.98 -14.88 2.86
C ASP A 123 -2.47 -15.42 4.20
N PRO A 124 -3.34 -15.68 5.19
CA PRO A 124 -2.93 -16.21 6.49
C PRO A 124 -2.40 -17.65 6.42
N GLN A 125 -2.50 -18.32 5.25
CA GLN A 125 -2.06 -19.69 5.04
C GLN A 125 -0.80 -19.79 4.17
N SER A 126 -0.25 -18.67 3.69
CA SER A 126 1.02 -18.71 2.95
C SER A 126 2.14 -19.10 3.92
N HIS A 127 2.64 -20.33 3.79
CA HIS A 127 3.75 -20.91 4.55
C HIS A 127 4.84 -21.38 3.59
#